data_AF-A0A9D2ARB2-F1
#
_entry.id   AF-A0A9D2ARB2-F1
#
_cell.length_a   1.000
_cell.length_b   1.000
_cell.length_c   1.000
_cell.angle_alpha   90.00
_cell.angle_beta   90.00
_cell.angle_gamma   90.00
#
_symmetry.space_group_name_H-M   'P 1'
#
loop_
_entity.id
_entity.type
_entity.pdbx_description
1 polymer ?
#
loop_
_entity_poly.entity_id
_entity_poly.type
_entity_poly.pdbx_seq_one_letter_code
_entity_poly.pdbx_strand_id
1 'polypeptide(L)'
;MKQWTRTVITSLLLVAMLFTVCAFSACEDNGGSGDDAAKIEELTQQLSEAEKKLKEAEAEVERLGEQVESLKMTVGGTDNIDYMLSTDGSSYIAIGPKEGCTDSHFEIATVYEGLPVTEVGDQAFMGYNQANLEAGTVSCVIRSVSIPSTVQVIGEKAFAELTELKDATFGGPFDGTTGKEAFISSGLEFFKFPAGQIRTPEGFLRSNHSLKTVILPDGMTTIGVNTFFDCTEIRDLYFPDSITHIEFAAFW
;
A
#
# COMPACT_ATOMS: atom_id res chain seq x y z
N MET A 1 11.81 -10.80 -12.26
CA MET A 1 11.69 -11.87 -13.28
C MET A 1 12.19 -11.47 -14.68
N LYS A 2 11.76 -10.33 -15.27
CA LYS A 2 12.10 -9.91 -16.66
C LYS A 2 13.60 -9.83 -17.01
N GLN A 3 14.48 -9.49 -16.06
CA GLN A 3 15.92 -9.31 -16.32
C GLN A 3 16.68 -10.64 -16.28
N TRP A 4 16.33 -11.53 -15.35
CA TRP A 4 17.01 -12.80 -15.14
C TRP A 4 16.78 -13.78 -16.29
N THR A 5 15.55 -13.87 -16.81
CA THR A 5 15.23 -14.69 -17.98
C THR A 5 15.97 -14.20 -19.23
N ARG A 6 15.99 -12.90 -19.49
CA ARG A 6 16.73 -12.30 -20.62
C ARG A 6 18.23 -12.58 -20.57
N THR A 7 18.85 -12.48 -19.40
CA THR A 7 20.29 -12.74 -19.23
C THR A 7 20.63 -14.22 -19.38
N VAL A 8 19.80 -15.12 -18.85
CA VAL A 8 20.00 -16.57 -18.97
C VAL A 8 19.83 -17.03 -20.42
N ILE A 9 18.82 -16.52 -21.12
CA ILE A 9 18.54 -16.85 -22.52
C ILE A 9 19.63 -16.31 -23.46
N THR A 10 20.08 -15.07 -23.30
CA THR A 10 21.20 -14.50 -24.10
C THR A 10 22.52 -15.23 -23.85
N SER A 11 22.77 -15.70 -22.63
CA SER A 11 23.95 -16.52 -22.30
C SER A 11 23.88 -17.90 -22.95
N LEU A 12 22.71 -18.55 -22.95
CA LEU A 12 22.47 -19.82 -23.64
C LEU A 12 22.62 -19.69 -25.16
N LEU A 13 22.17 -18.58 -25.75
CA LEU A 13 22.32 -18.27 -27.17
C LEU A 13 23.78 -18.08 -27.59
N LEU A 14 24.57 -17.36 -26.78
CA LEU A 14 26.00 -17.20 -27.01
C LEU A 14 26.73 -18.55 -26.96
N VAL A 15 26.38 -19.39 -25.99
CA VAL A 15 26.94 -20.73 -25.86
C VAL A 15 26.54 -21.61 -27.06
N ALA A 16 25.27 -21.61 -27.48
CA ALA A 16 24.81 -22.38 -28.63
C ALA A 16 25.48 -21.94 -29.95
N MET A 17 25.65 -20.63 -30.18
CA MET A 17 26.39 -20.12 -31.35
C MET A 17 27.88 -20.48 -31.32
N LEU A 18 28.52 -20.45 -30.15
CA LEU A 18 29.91 -20.89 -30.00
C LEU A 18 30.07 -22.38 -30.31
N PHE A 19 29.12 -23.21 -29.89
CA PHE A 19 29.12 -24.64 -30.19
C PHE A 19 28.91 -24.95 -31.67
N THR A 20 28.03 -24.23 -32.38
CA THR A 20 27.81 -24.45 -33.81
C THR A 20 29.00 -24.00 -34.66
N VAL A 21 29.66 -22.88 -34.31
CA VAL A 21 30.88 -22.42 -34.99
C VAL A 21 32.05 -23.38 -34.76
N CYS A 22 32.22 -23.90 -33.54
CA CYS A 22 33.26 -24.89 -33.24
C CYS A 22 33.00 -26.24 -33.90
N ALA A 23 31.75 -26.69 -33.98
CA ALA A 23 31.40 -27.96 -34.63
C ALA A 23 31.59 -27.90 -36.15
N PHE A 24 31.31 -26.75 -36.78
CA PHE A 24 31.55 -26.54 -38.21
C PHE A 24 33.07 -26.56 -38.54
N SER A 25 33.88 -25.90 -37.71
CA SER A 25 35.35 -25.91 -37.84
C SER A 25 35.98 -27.27 -37.54
N ALA A 26 35.40 -28.09 -36.66
CA ALA A 26 35.94 -29.41 -36.31
C ALA A 26 35.57 -30.50 -37.33
N CYS A 27 34.43 -30.37 -38.03
CA CYS A 27 34.03 -31.28 -39.10
C CYS A 27 34.90 -31.17 -40.36
N GLU A 28 35.53 -30.02 -40.62
CA GLU A 28 36.40 -29.81 -41.79
C GLU A 28 37.76 -30.52 -41.67
N ASP A 29 38.27 -30.78 -40.45
CA ASP A 29 39.65 -31.25 -40.25
C ASP A 29 39.82 -32.74 -39.88
N ASN A 30 38.76 -33.46 -39.48
CA ASN A 30 38.91 -34.86 -39.01
C ASN A 30 37.72 -35.74 -39.38
N GLY A 31 37.64 -36.22 -40.63
CA GLY A 31 36.96 -37.46 -41.04
C GLY A 31 35.68 -37.86 -40.28
N GLY A 32 34.83 -36.88 -39.93
CA GLY A 32 33.68 -37.07 -39.05
C GLY A 32 32.64 -37.91 -39.75
N SER A 33 32.09 -38.89 -39.05
CA SER A 33 31.07 -39.76 -39.62
C SER A 33 29.87 -38.91 -40.07
N GLY A 34 29.24 -39.24 -41.21
CA GLY A 34 28.07 -38.52 -41.71
C GLY A 34 26.91 -38.43 -40.69
N ASP A 35 26.94 -39.25 -39.64
CA ASP A 35 26.02 -39.21 -38.50
C ASP A 35 26.22 -37.97 -37.62
N ASP A 36 27.43 -37.45 -37.45
CA ASP A 36 27.71 -36.29 -36.59
C ASP A 36 27.18 -34.98 -37.20
N ALA A 37 27.32 -34.83 -38.52
CA ALA A 37 26.76 -33.70 -39.26
C ALA A 37 25.22 -33.71 -39.27
N ALA A 38 24.60 -34.87 -39.46
CA ALA A 38 23.14 -35.02 -39.40
C ALA A 38 22.59 -34.68 -38.00
N LYS A 39 23.31 -35.04 -36.95
CA LYS A 39 22.95 -34.73 -35.56
C LYS A 39 23.05 -33.24 -35.23
N ILE A 40 24.04 -32.55 -35.81
CA ILE A 40 24.18 -31.09 -35.69
C ILE A 40 23.03 -30.38 -36.43
N GLU A 41 22.66 -30.84 -37.62
CA GLU A 41 21.53 -30.30 -38.38
C GLU A 41 20.21 -30.51 -37.63
N GLU A 42 19.99 -31.71 -37.07
CA GLU A 42 18.83 -32.02 -36.23
C GLU A 42 18.77 -31.12 -34.97
N LEU A 43 19.88 -30.95 -34.25
CA LEU A 43 19.94 -30.08 -33.08
C LEU A 43 19.71 -28.61 -33.43
N THR A 44 20.20 -28.16 -34.59
CA THR A 44 19.99 -26.78 -35.08
C THR A 44 18.51 -26.55 -35.40
N GLN A 45 17.84 -27.54 -36.01
CA GLN A 45 16.42 -27.48 -36.28
C GLN A 45 15.58 -27.48 -34.99
N GLN A 46 15.94 -28.32 -34.00
CA GLN A 46 15.30 -28.34 -32.69
C GLN A 46 15.48 -27.01 -31.95
N LEU A 47 16.66 -26.38 -32.03
CA LEU A 47 16.93 -25.07 -31.43
C LEU A 47 16.08 -23.97 -32.08
N SER A 48 16.03 -23.93 -33.40
CA SER A 48 15.19 -22.97 -34.16
C SER A 48 13.71 -23.08 -33.78
N GLU A 49 13.19 -24.31 -33.64
CA GLU A 49 11.82 -24.55 -33.21
C GLU A 49 11.59 -24.14 -31.75
N ALA A 50 12.56 -24.37 -30.85
CA ALA A 50 12.48 -23.94 -29.46
C ALA A 50 12.48 -22.41 -29.33
N GLU A 51 13.29 -21.70 -30.12
CA GLU A 51 13.32 -20.24 -30.16
C GLU A 51 11.99 -19.66 -30.65
N LYS A 52 11.38 -20.28 -31.66
CA LYS A 52 10.07 -19.88 -32.17
C LYS A 52 8.99 -20.03 -31.08
N LYS A 53 8.94 -21.18 -30.40
CA LYS A 53 8.01 -21.43 -29.28
C LYS A 53 8.21 -20.45 -28.12
N LEU A 54 9.45 -20.09 -27.83
CA LEU A 54 9.77 -19.11 -26.79
C LEU A 54 9.24 -17.71 -27.16
N LYS A 55 9.44 -17.25 -28.40
CA LYS A 55 8.89 -15.97 -28.88
C LYS A 55 7.36 -15.95 -28.84
N GLU A 56 6.71 -17.05 -29.23
CA GLU A 56 5.26 -17.21 -29.13
C GLU A 56 4.77 -17.15 -27.67
N ALA A 57 5.49 -17.79 -26.75
CA ALA A 57 5.18 -17.75 -25.33
C ALA A 57 5.38 -16.35 -24.71
N GLU A 58 6.43 -15.62 -25.08
CA GLU A 58 6.66 -14.24 -24.63
C GLU A 58 5.56 -13.29 -25.10
N ALA A 59 5.14 -13.40 -26.37
CA ALA A 59 4.04 -12.62 -26.91
C ALA A 59 2.70 -12.92 -26.22
N GLU A 60 2.45 -14.19 -25.89
CA GLU A 60 1.25 -14.58 -25.14
C GLU A 60 1.28 -14.04 -23.71
N VAL A 61 2.43 -14.07 -23.04
CA VAL A 61 2.60 -13.46 -21.71
C VAL A 61 2.37 -11.95 -21.75
N GLU A 62 2.83 -11.26 -22.80
CA GLU A 62 2.57 -9.83 -22.99
C GLU A 62 1.07 -9.54 -23.17
N ARG A 63 0.40 -10.31 -24.04
CA ARG A 63 -1.06 -10.21 -24.26
C ARG A 63 -1.86 -10.49 -22.98
N LEU A 64 -1.48 -11.54 -22.24
CA LEU A 64 -2.10 -11.87 -20.95
C LEU A 64 -1.84 -10.77 -19.92
N GLY A 65 -0.67 -10.12 -19.95
CA GLY A 65 -0.34 -8.98 -19.10
C GLY A 65 -1.28 -7.79 -19.33
N GLU A 66 -1.53 -7.42 -20.59
CA GLU A 66 -2.50 -6.36 -20.94
C GLU A 66 -3.92 -6.70 -20.50
N GLN A 67 -4.32 -7.97 -20.65
CA GLN A 67 -5.62 -8.44 -20.19
C GLN A 67 -5.75 -8.35 -18.66
N VAL A 68 -4.73 -8.74 -17.91
CA VAL A 68 -4.71 -8.62 -16.44
C VAL A 68 -4.77 -7.15 -16.01
N GLU A 69 -4.06 -6.25 -16.69
CA GLU A 69 -4.13 -4.81 -16.40
C GLU A 69 -5.55 -4.27 -16.58
N SER A 70 -6.27 -4.74 -17.59
CA SER A 70 -7.67 -4.39 -17.82
C SER A 70 -8.65 -4.96 -16.79
N LEU A 71 -8.22 -5.99 -16.04
CA LEU A 71 -9.00 -6.66 -15.00
C LEU A 71 -8.68 -6.17 -13.59
N LYS A 72 -7.71 -5.28 -13.42
CA LYS A 72 -7.41 -4.64 -12.15
C LYS A 72 -8.62 -3.81 -11.71
N MET A 73 -9.30 -4.31 -10.69
CA MET A 73 -10.47 -3.65 -10.12
C MET A 73 -10.07 -2.83 -8.91
N THR A 74 -10.63 -1.63 -8.83
CA THR A 74 -10.67 -0.85 -7.59
C THR A 74 -12.04 -1.03 -6.96
N VAL A 75 -12.07 -1.37 -5.67
CA VAL A 75 -13.31 -1.59 -4.91
C VAL A 75 -13.36 -0.58 -3.77
N GLY A 76 -14.38 0.27 -3.79
CA GLY A 76 -14.49 1.43 -2.91
C GLY A 76 -13.42 2.48 -3.19
N GLY A 77 -13.41 3.52 -2.38
CA GLY A 77 -12.39 4.55 -2.41
C GLY A 77 -12.61 5.67 -3.44
N THR A 78 -11.99 6.81 -3.17
CA THR A 78 -11.96 7.98 -4.04
C THR A 78 -10.72 7.93 -4.94
N ASP A 79 -10.79 8.57 -6.10
CA ASP A 79 -9.71 8.62 -7.09
C ASP A 79 -8.64 9.67 -6.78
N ASN A 80 -8.71 10.32 -5.62
CA ASN A 80 -7.85 11.40 -5.16
C ASN A 80 -6.76 10.95 -4.17
N ILE A 81 -6.52 9.64 -4.01
CA ILE A 81 -5.49 9.07 -3.13
C ILE A 81 -4.42 8.36 -3.98
N ASP A 82 -3.16 8.57 -3.63
CA ASP A 82 -2.03 7.80 -4.13
C ASP A 82 -1.75 6.58 -3.25
N TYR A 83 -1.39 5.48 -3.90
CA TYR A 83 -1.11 4.20 -3.26
C TYR A 83 0.27 3.69 -3.67
N MET A 84 0.96 3.04 -2.74
CA MET A 84 2.24 2.39 -2.95
C MET A 84 2.12 0.89 -2.71
N LEU A 85 2.67 0.08 -3.61
CA LEU A 85 2.73 -1.37 -3.42
C LEU A 85 3.66 -1.70 -2.24
N SER A 86 3.20 -2.55 -1.34
CA SER A 86 3.99 -3.09 -0.23
C SER A 86 5.26 -3.79 -0.71
N THR A 87 6.26 -3.88 0.16
CA THR A 87 7.58 -4.46 -0.17
C THR A 87 7.51 -5.93 -0.58
N ASP A 88 6.54 -6.69 -0.08
CA ASP A 88 6.30 -8.09 -0.45
C ASP A 88 5.37 -8.25 -1.66
N GLY A 89 4.80 -7.14 -2.16
CA GLY A 89 3.90 -7.12 -3.31
C GLY A 89 2.51 -7.70 -3.04
N SER A 90 2.11 -7.91 -1.78
CA SER A 90 0.85 -8.57 -1.41
C SER A 90 -0.31 -7.62 -1.15
N SER A 91 -0.01 -6.35 -0.87
CA SER A 91 -1.00 -5.30 -0.55
C SER A 91 -0.55 -3.91 -0.99
N TYR A 92 -1.44 -2.92 -0.87
CA TYR A 92 -1.14 -1.50 -1.05
C TYR A 92 -1.19 -0.71 0.27
N ILE A 93 -0.42 0.36 0.29
CA ILE A 93 -0.31 1.36 1.34
C ILE A 93 -0.90 2.67 0.79
N ALA A 94 -1.88 3.28 1.45
CA ALA A 94 -2.34 4.62 1.12
C ALA A 94 -1.29 5.65 1.58
N ILE A 95 -0.70 6.39 0.65
CA ILE A 95 0.46 7.27 0.93
C ILE A 95 0.13 8.76 0.91
N GLY A 96 -1.12 9.13 0.57
CA GLY A 96 -1.62 10.49 0.72
C GLY A 96 -2.49 10.96 -0.44
N PRO A 97 -2.92 12.22 -0.42
CA PRO A 97 -3.65 12.85 -1.52
C PRO A 97 -2.82 12.94 -2.79
N LYS A 98 -3.46 12.73 -3.94
CA LYS A 98 -2.85 12.96 -5.25
C LYS A 98 -2.37 14.38 -5.42
N GLU A 99 -1.29 14.54 -6.19
CA GLU A 99 -0.79 15.85 -6.60
C GLU A 99 -1.90 16.67 -7.27
N GLY A 100 -2.09 17.90 -6.80
CA GLY A 100 -3.13 18.79 -7.34
C GLY A 100 -4.56 18.40 -6.94
N CYS A 101 -4.74 17.61 -5.86
CA CYS A 101 -6.06 17.35 -5.29
C CYS A 101 -6.86 18.63 -5.11
N THR A 102 -8.17 18.57 -5.34
CA THR A 102 -9.12 19.68 -5.08
C THR A 102 -10.30 19.27 -4.20
N ASP A 103 -10.46 17.96 -3.99
CA ASP A 103 -11.49 17.37 -3.16
C ASP A 103 -11.23 17.57 -1.67
N SER A 104 -12.25 17.30 -0.86
CA SER A 104 -12.18 17.35 0.60
C SER A 104 -12.67 16.08 1.30
N HIS A 105 -13.13 15.10 0.54
CA HIS A 105 -13.54 13.79 1.02
C HIS A 105 -12.60 12.73 0.47
N PHE A 106 -12.09 11.88 1.35
CA PHE A 106 -11.09 10.88 1.03
C PHE A 106 -11.58 9.53 1.55
N GLU A 107 -11.91 8.63 0.63
CA GLU A 107 -12.26 7.25 0.95
C GLU A 107 -11.09 6.37 0.54
N ILE A 108 -10.48 5.68 1.50
CA ILE A 108 -9.40 4.74 1.20
C ILE A 108 -10.03 3.50 0.56
N ALA A 109 -9.49 3.08 -0.59
CA ALA A 109 -9.99 1.93 -1.32
C ALA A 109 -9.84 0.65 -0.49
N THR A 110 -10.81 -0.26 -0.59
CA THR A 110 -10.71 -1.59 0.02
C THR A 110 -9.76 -2.48 -0.78
N VAL A 111 -9.85 -2.37 -2.11
CA VAL A 111 -8.96 -3.03 -3.08
C VAL A 111 -8.49 -1.97 -4.06
N TYR A 112 -7.18 -1.90 -4.29
CA TYR A 112 -6.57 -1.05 -5.31
C TYR A 112 -5.76 -1.93 -6.25
N GLU A 113 -5.97 -1.78 -7.55
CA GLU A 113 -5.31 -2.59 -8.59
C GLU A 113 -5.37 -4.12 -8.35
N GLY A 114 -6.49 -4.61 -7.83
CA GLY A 114 -6.71 -6.04 -7.56
C GLY A 114 -6.07 -6.58 -6.27
N LEU A 115 -5.37 -5.76 -5.49
CA LEU A 115 -4.80 -6.14 -4.19
C LEU A 115 -5.45 -5.34 -3.04
N PRO A 116 -5.52 -5.89 -1.83
CA PRO A 116 -6.11 -5.18 -0.70
C PRO A 116 -5.26 -3.97 -0.30
N VAL A 117 -5.90 -2.89 0.11
CA VAL A 117 -5.21 -1.80 0.83
C VAL A 117 -5.23 -2.14 2.31
N THR A 118 -4.05 -2.35 2.90
CA THR A 118 -3.91 -2.85 4.28
C THR A 118 -3.28 -1.84 5.22
N GLU A 119 -2.76 -0.73 4.71
CA GLU A 119 -2.00 0.22 5.50
C GLU A 119 -2.26 1.65 5.05
N VAL A 120 -2.24 2.57 6.02
CA VAL A 120 -2.07 4.00 5.79
C VAL A 120 -0.66 4.35 6.21
N GLY A 121 0.12 4.95 5.31
CA GLY A 121 1.53 5.26 5.57
C GLY A 121 1.72 6.31 6.66
N ASP A 122 2.93 6.36 7.20
CA ASP A 122 3.36 7.43 8.12
C ASP A 122 3.18 8.80 7.45
N GLN A 123 2.55 9.72 8.17
CA GLN A 123 2.28 11.10 7.72
C GLN A 123 1.50 11.23 6.39
N ALA A 124 0.87 10.16 5.90
CA ALA A 124 0.26 10.10 4.56
C ALA A 124 -0.68 11.28 4.26
N PHE A 125 -1.52 11.66 5.21
CA PHE A 125 -2.48 12.75 5.08
C PHE A 125 -2.15 13.93 6.00
N MET A 126 -0.92 14.02 6.52
CA MET A 126 -0.56 15.05 7.49
C MET A 126 -0.63 16.45 6.91
N GLY A 127 -1.25 17.38 7.65
CA GLY A 127 -1.17 18.81 7.35
C GLY A 127 -1.96 19.28 6.13
N TYR A 128 -2.87 18.47 5.57
CA TYR A 128 -3.77 18.92 4.50
C TYR A 128 -4.92 19.77 5.07
N ASN A 129 -4.56 20.99 5.47
CA ASN A 129 -5.40 21.95 6.16
C ASN A 129 -5.44 23.31 5.45
N GLN A 130 -6.37 24.18 5.88
CA GLN A 130 -6.62 25.49 5.26
C GLN A 130 -5.39 26.42 5.34
N ALA A 131 -4.67 26.42 6.47
CA ALA A 131 -3.48 27.25 6.64
C ALA A 131 -2.35 26.84 5.68
N ASN A 132 -2.17 25.54 5.49
CA ASN A 132 -1.17 24.99 4.58
C ASN A 132 -1.55 25.16 3.10
N LEU A 133 -2.86 25.16 2.79
CA LEU A 133 -3.37 25.52 1.46
C LEU A 133 -3.06 26.99 1.14
N GLU A 134 -3.31 27.90 2.07
CA GLU A 134 -3.01 29.34 1.92
C GLU A 134 -1.51 29.62 1.83
N ALA A 135 -0.69 28.83 2.52
CA ALA A 135 0.77 28.86 2.41
C ALA A 135 1.31 28.23 1.11
N GLY A 136 0.46 27.58 0.31
CA GLY A 136 0.85 26.92 -0.94
C GLY A 136 1.66 25.63 -0.76
N THR A 137 1.55 24.98 0.41
CA THR A 137 2.27 23.73 0.73
C THR A 137 1.46 22.47 0.44
N VAL A 138 0.13 22.60 0.38
CA VAL A 138 -0.81 21.55 -0.06
C VAL A 138 -1.78 22.14 -1.09
N SER A 139 -2.43 21.29 -1.89
CA SER A 139 -3.37 21.72 -2.93
C SER A 139 -4.86 21.58 -2.55
N CYS A 140 -5.17 20.85 -1.48
CA CYS A 140 -6.53 20.67 -0.96
C CYS A 140 -6.57 20.66 0.57
N VAL A 141 -7.80 20.62 1.11
CA VAL A 141 -8.10 20.56 2.54
C VAL A 141 -8.95 19.33 2.82
N ILE A 142 -8.49 18.47 3.71
CA ILE A 142 -9.22 17.25 4.07
C ILE A 142 -10.25 17.56 5.15
N ARG A 143 -11.50 17.23 4.86
CA ARG A 143 -12.64 17.44 5.77
C ARG A 143 -13.27 16.14 6.24
N SER A 144 -13.04 15.05 5.51
CA SER A 144 -13.54 13.73 5.90
C SER A 144 -12.67 12.61 5.35
N VAL A 145 -12.44 11.60 6.18
CA VAL A 145 -11.70 10.39 5.82
C VAL A 145 -12.52 9.14 6.15
N SER A 146 -12.51 8.16 5.25
CA SER A 146 -13.12 6.85 5.46
C SER A 146 -12.05 5.76 5.33
N ILE A 147 -11.88 4.99 6.40
CA ILE A 147 -10.88 3.94 6.55
C ILE A 147 -11.58 2.58 6.42
N PRO A 148 -11.35 1.78 5.36
CA PRO A 148 -12.03 0.51 5.16
C PRO A 148 -11.53 -0.54 6.15
N SER A 149 -12.34 -1.59 6.37
CA SER A 149 -12.01 -2.69 7.30
C SER A 149 -10.83 -3.56 6.86
N THR A 150 -10.31 -3.37 5.63
CA THR A 150 -9.09 -4.04 5.17
C THR A 150 -7.82 -3.42 5.74
N VAL A 151 -7.88 -2.18 6.23
CA VAL A 151 -6.72 -1.52 6.83
C VAL A 151 -6.42 -2.15 8.19
N GLN A 152 -5.18 -2.63 8.33
CA GLN A 152 -4.63 -3.27 9.54
C GLN A 152 -3.59 -2.39 10.23
N VAL A 153 -2.98 -1.45 9.50
CA VAL A 153 -1.94 -0.55 10.00
C VAL A 153 -2.29 0.90 9.66
N ILE A 154 -2.22 1.78 10.64
CA ILE A 154 -2.26 3.22 10.45
C ILE A 154 -0.94 3.78 10.94
N GLY A 155 -0.20 4.47 10.09
CA GLY A 155 1.12 5.00 10.39
C GLY A 155 1.14 6.10 11.47
N GLU A 156 2.34 6.41 11.93
CA GLU A 156 2.58 7.54 12.82
C GLU A 156 2.13 8.84 12.12
N LYS A 157 1.33 9.66 12.83
CA LYS A 157 0.84 10.95 12.34
C LYS A 157 0.09 10.88 11.00
N ALA A 158 -0.45 9.72 10.63
CA ALA A 158 -1.11 9.52 9.33
C ALA A 158 -2.17 10.59 9.00
N PHE A 159 -2.92 11.07 9.99
CA PHE A 159 -3.98 12.08 9.86
C PHE A 159 -3.74 13.30 10.77
N ALA A 160 -2.48 13.58 11.10
CA ALA A 160 -2.08 14.69 11.95
C ALA A 160 -2.35 16.06 11.30
N GLU A 161 -2.65 17.06 12.12
CA GLU A 161 -2.79 18.47 11.72
C GLU A 161 -3.89 18.72 10.67
N LEU A 162 -4.88 17.83 10.59
CA LEU A 162 -6.07 18.03 9.75
C LEU A 162 -7.10 18.92 10.47
N THR A 163 -6.82 20.21 10.58
CA THR A 163 -7.62 21.16 11.41
C THR A 163 -9.06 21.35 10.93
N GLU A 164 -9.37 20.98 9.69
CA GLU A 164 -10.72 21.00 9.13
C GLU A 164 -11.41 19.64 9.06
N LEU A 165 -10.78 18.57 9.58
CA LEU A 165 -11.32 17.22 9.59
C LEU A 165 -12.54 17.14 10.52
N LYS A 166 -13.72 16.93 9.94
CA LYS A 166 -14.98 16.82 10.68
C LYS A 166 -15.35 15.37 10.98
N ASP A 167 -15.01 14.48 10.05
CA ASP A 167 -15.44 13.08 10.10
C ASP A 167 -14.27 12.14 9.80
N ALA A 168 -13.98 11.23 10.72
CA ALA A 168 -13.09 10.10 10.50
C ALA A 168 -13.86 8.81 10.80
N THR A 169 -14.16 8.03 9.77
CA THR A 169 -15.00 6.83 9.89
C THR A 169 -14.22 5.55 9.62
N PHE A 170 -14.58 4.49 10.32
CA PHE A 170 -14.07 3.15 10.10
C PHE A 170 -15.17 2.28 9.48
N GLY A 171 -14.86 1.58 8.39
CA GLY A 171 -15.76 0.70 7.65
C GLY A 171 -16.11 -0.62 8.36
N GLY A 172 -15.61 -0.82 9.58
CA GLY A 172 -15.86 -2.01 10.38
C GLY A 172 -15.10 -1.98 11.72
N PRO A 173 -15.06 -3.11 12.45
CA PRO A 173 -14.15 -3.30 13.57
C PRO A 173 -12.71 -3.09 13.12
N PHE A 174 -11.87 -2.58 14.03
CA PHE A 174 -10.46 -2.38 13.78
C PHE A 174 -9.69 -2.69 15.07
N ASP A 175 -8.91 -3.75 15.04
CA ASP A 175 -7.99 -4.22 16.09
C ASP A 175 -6.52 -4.12 15.64
N GLY A 176 -6.28 -3.38 14.57
CA GLY A 176 -4.98 -3.19 13.94
C GLY A 176 -3.99 -2.36 14.76
N THR A 177 -2.80 -2.17 14.21
CA THR A 177 -1.75 -1.35 14.80
C THR A 177 -1.92 0.10 14.36
N THR A 178 -1.79 1.04 15.29
CA THR A 178 -1.77 2.47 14.97
C THR A 178 -0.50 3.09 15.54
N GLY A 179 0.23 3.83 14.71
CA GLY A 179 1.36 4.64 15.10
C GLY A 179 0.97 5.77 16.04
N LYS A 180 1.98 6.44 16.59
CA LYS A 180 1.77 7.52 17.54
C LYS A 180 1.07 8.70 16.87
N GLU A 181 0.27 9.43 17.65
CA GLU A 181 -0.22 10.75 17.26
C GLU A 181 -1.03 10.75 15.94
N ALA A 182 -1.68 9.64 15.58
CA ALA A 182 -2.32 9.47 14.27
C ALA A 182 -3.34 10.57 13.93
N PHE A 183 -4.07 11.12 14.92
CA PHE A 183 -5.00 12.23 14.77
C PHE A 183 -4.63 13.41 15.70
N ILE A 184 -3.35 13.69 15.90
CA ILE A 184 -2.94 14.87 16.69
C ILE A 184 -3.37 16.16 16.01
N SER A 185 -3.86 17.13 16.79
CA SER A 185 -4.24 18.47 16.32
C SER A 185 -5.22 18.46 15.14
N SER A 186 -6.19 17.54 15.14
CA SER A 186 -7.23 17.45 14.12
C SER A 186 -8.48 18.26 14.51
N GLY A 187 -9.33 18.56 13.52
CA GLY A 187 -10.57 19.34 13.68
C GLY A 187 -11.78 18.58 14.22
N LEU A 188 -11.59 17.35 14.71
CA LEU A 188 -12.68 16.43 15.04
C LEU A 188 -13.52 16.97 16.20
N GLU A 189 -14.84 17.04 16.02
CA GLU A 189 -15.77 17.40 17.12
C GLU A 189 -16.32 16.17 17.85
N PHE A 190 -16.36 15.04 17.15
CA PHE A 190 -16.85 13.76 17.63
C PHE A 190 -15.90 12.66 17.17
N PHE A 191 -15.55 11.74 18.06
CA PHE A 191 -14.81 10.54 17.67
C PHE A 191 -15.38 9.29 18.32
N LYS A 192 -15.72 8.31 17.49
CA LYS A 192 -16.10 6.97 17.93
C LYS A 192 -14.98 6.01 17.56
N PHE A 193 -14.32 5.48 18.58
CA PHE A 193 -13.34 4.44 18.40
C PHE A 193 -14.02 3.17 17.85
N PRO A 194 -13.39 2.48 16.87
CA PRO A 194 -13.94 1.27 16.29
C PRO A 194 -13.93 0.11 17.29
N ALA A 195 -14.87 -0.83 17.13
CA ALA A 195 -14.89 -2.04 17.92
C ALA A 195 -13.61 -2.87 17.70
N GLY A 196 -13.16 -3.60 18.73
CA GLY A 196 -11.95 -4.43 18.67
C GLY A 196 -10.68 -3.77 19.22
N GLN A 197 -10.67 -2.44 19.39
CA GLN A 197 -9.53 -1.75 20.00
C GLN A 197 -9.45 -1.99 21.52
N ILE A 198 -8.36 -2.62 21.95
CA ILE A 198 -8.09 -2.92 23.36
C ILE A 198 -7.43 -1.74 24.08
N ARG A 199 -6.63 -0.93 23.35
CA ARG A 199 -5.89 0.21 23.90
C ARG A 199 -5.91 1.39 22.92
N THR A 200 -5.92 2.61 23.45
CA THR A 200 -5.66 3.79 22.62
C THR A 200 -4.15 3.96 22.37
N PRO A 201 -3.73 4.37 21.15
CA PRO A 201 -2.34 4.71 20.86
C PRO A 201 -1.85 5.95 21.62
N GLU A 202 -0.54 6.06 21.79
CA GLU A 202 0.09 7.24 22.41
C GLU A 202 -0.24 8.50 21.60
N GLY A 203 -0.76 9.53 22.28
CA GLY A 203 -1.09 10.82 21.68
C GLY A 203 -2.17 10.77 20.60
N PHE A 204 -2.93 9.69 20.48
CA PHE A 204 -3.82 9.44 19.34
C PHE A 204 -4.75 10.60 18.96
N LEU A 205 -5.36 11.26 19.95
CA LEU A 205 -6.23 12.44 19.77
C LEU A 205 -5.67 13.67 20.50
N ARG A 206 -4.36 13.74 20.72
CA ARG A 206 -3.72 14.87 21.44
C ARG A 206 -4.03 16.21 20.77
N SER A 207 -4.22 17.26 21.56
CA SER A 207 -4.45 18.65 21.11
C SER A 207 -5.63 18.81 20.14
N ASN A 208 -6.66 17.96 20.24
CA ASN A 208 -7.91 18.15 19.50
C ASN A 208 -8.80 19.16 20.25
N HIS A 209 -8.58 20.45 20.01
CA HIS A 209 -9.28 21.53 20.72
C HIS A 209 -10.77 21.65 20.39
N SER A 210 -11.24 21.00 19.32
CA SER A 210 -12.66 21.00 18.93
C SER A 210 -13.43 19.78 19.43
N LEU A 211 -12.74 18.78 19.99
CA LEU A 211 -13.32 17.47 20.34
C LEU A 211 -14.22 17.60 21.56
N LYS A 212 -15.53 17.42 21.35
CA LYS A 212 -16.57 17.55 22.38
C LYS A 212 -17.02 16.20 22.92
N THR A 213 -17.09 15.20 22.05
CA THR A 213 -17.69 13.91 22.37
C THR A 213 -16.79 12.76 21.92
N VAL A 214 -16.56 11.83 22.83
CA VAL A 214 -15.77 10.62 22.56
C VAL A 214 -16.54 9.39 23.04
N ILE A 215 -16.61 8.39 22.15
CA ILE A 215 -17.19 7.08 22.45
C ILE A 215 -16.07 6.03 22.38
N LEU A 216 -15.75 5.44 23.52
CA LEU A 216 -14.85 4.28 23.62
C LEU A 216 -15.63 2.98 23.33
N PRO A 217 -15.03 1.96 22.70
CA PRO A 217 -15.70 0.72 22.40
C PRO A 217 -15.75 -0.18 23.63
N ASP A 218 -16.75 -1.04 23.68
CA ASP A 218 -16.80 -2.12 24.66
C ASP A 218 -15.55 -3.01 24.54
N GLY A 219 -14.96 -3.38 25.67
CA GLY A 219 -13.76 -4.22 25.71
C GLY A 219 -12.43 -3.46 25.67
N MET A 220 -12.44 -2.13 25.48
CA MET A 220 -11.24 -1.31 25.68
C MET A 220 -10.81 -1.37 27.14
N THR A 221 -9.54 -1.69 27.40
CA THR A 221 -8.99 -1.84 28.75
C THR A 221 -8.05 -0.71 29.16
N THR A 222 -7.46 -0.01 28.19
CA THR A 222 -6.37 0.95 28.44
C THR A 222 -6.54 2.23 27.63
N ILE A 223 -6.45 3.38 28.31
CA ILE A 223 -6.27 4.69 27.69
C ILE A 223 -4.79 5.05 27.77
N GLY A 224 -4.14 5.13 26.62
CA GLY A 224 -2.72 5.35 26.42
C GLY A 224 -2.22 6.75 26.82
N VAL A 225 -0.89 6.86 26.83
CA VAL A 225 -0.17 8.08 27.22
C VAL A 225 -0.61 9.24 26.33
N ASN A 226 -0.91 10.38 26.94
CA ASN A 226 -1.29 11.62 26.24
C ASN A 226 -2.49 11.51 25.28
N THR A 227 -3.31 10.45 25.30
CA THR A 227 -4.35 10.25 24.27
C THR A 227 -5.28 11.44 24.08
N PHE A 228 -5.68 12.11 25.17
CA PHE A 228 -6.50 13.33 25.15
C PHE A 228 -5.78 14.51 25.83
N PHE A 229 -4.45 14.50 25.83
CA PHE A 229 -3.66 15.62 26.34
C PHE A 229 -4.02 16.90 25.58
N ASP A 230 -4.28 18.00 26.29
CA ASP A 230 -4.61 19.30 25.70
C ASP A 230 -5.91 19.27 24.85
N CYS A 231 -6.83 18.35 25.15
CA CYS A 231 -8.19 18.36 24.58
C CYS A 231 -9.13 19.18 25.47
N THR A 232 -9.18 20.48 25.23
CA THR A 232 -9.82 21.46 26.14
C THR A 232 -11.36 21.50 26.09
N GLU A 233 -11.99 20.92 25.06
CA GLU A 233 -13.45 21.02 24.84
C GLU A 233 -14.22 19.71 25.08
N ILE A 234 -13.58 18.64 25.56
CA ILE A 234 -14.27 17.35 25.82
C ILE A 234 -15.31 17.57 26.92
N ARG A 235 -16.58 17.32 26.60
CA ARG A 235 -17.73 17.43 27.51
C ARG A 235 -18.37 16.08 27.78
N ASP A 236 -18.43 15.24 26.76
CA ASP A 236 -19.09 13.95 26.80
C ASP A 236 -18.08 12.83 26.53
N LEU A 237 -17.66 12.13 27.58
CA LEU A 237 -16.81 10.95 27.50
C LEU A 237 -17.39 9.83 28.36
N TYR A 238 -17.74 8.74 27.71
CA TYR A 238 -18.29 7.55 28.37
C TYR A 238 -17.18 6.51 28.55
N PHE A 239 -16.92 6.14 29.80
CA PHE A 239 -16.00 5.07 30.14
C PHE A 239 -16.75 3.73 30.18
N PRO A 240 -16.37 2.73 29.35
CA PRO A 240 -16.91 1.39 29.48
C PRO A 240 -16.34 0.72 30.73
N ASP A 241 -17.11 -0.21 31.31
CA ASP A 241 -16.73 -0.95 32.54
C ASP A 241 -15.42 -1.75 32.39
N SER A 242 -14.97 -1.98 31.15
CA SER A 242 -13.74 -2.70 30.84
C SER A 242 -12.46 -1.88 31.07
N ILE A 243 -12.54 -0.56 31.22
CA ILE A 243 -11.35 0.30 31.42
C ILE A 243 -10.72 -0.02 32.79
N THR A 244 -9.47 -0.48 32.76
CA THR A 244 -8.70 -0.85 33.96
C THR A 244 -7.43 -0.02 34.12
N HIS A 245 -6.96 0.63 33.05
CA HIS A 245 -5.70 1.40 33.04
C HIS A 245 -5.90 2.74 32.32
N ILE A 246 -5.44 3.82 32.95
CA ILE A 246 -5.33 5.16 32.35
C ILE A 246 -3.88 5.59 32.53
N GLU A 247 -3.18 5.80 31.43
CA GLU A 247 -1.75 6.07 31.40
C GLU A 247 -1.42 7.55 31.68
N PHE A 248 -0.12 7.84 31.78
CA PHE A 248 0.40 9.16 32.09
C PHE A 248 -0.19 10.26 31.19
N ALA A 249 -0.70 11.33 31.83
CA ALA A 249 -1.21 12.54 31.20
C ALA A 249 -2.27 12.30 30.09
N ALA A 250 -3.02 11.19 30.17
CA ALA A 250 -4.07 10.87 29.21
C ALA A 250 -5.15 11.96 29.06
N PHE A 251 -5.39 12.77 30.10
CA PHE A 251 -6.43 13.83 30.16
C PHE A 251 -5.91 15.14 30.77
N TRP A 252 -4.64 15.49 30.53
CA TRP A 252 -4.04 16.71 31.10
C TRP A 252 -4.48 17.98 30.35
#